data_AF-A0A154BMB6-F1
#
_entry.id   AF-A0A154BMB6-F1
#
_cell.length_a   1.000
_cell.length_b   1.000
_cell.length_c   1.000
_cell.angle_alpha   90.00
_cell.angle_beta   90.00
_cell.angle_gamma   90.00
#
_symmetry.space_group_name_H-M   'P 1'
#
loop_
_entity.id
_entity.type
_entity.pdbx_description
1 polymer ?
#
loop_
_entity_poly.entity_id
_entity_poly.type
_entity_poly.pdbx_seq_one_letter_code
_entity_poly.pdbx_strand_id
1 'polypeptide(L)'
;MNSLQKTVAFLLVIGFEKGSKVMDLMDSDEVKNIIPEFGNISGLLPNVQENVWREFVQLGYKAEMNPVETLYVLRQLFNGGKISDKKNKRYWLA
;
A
#
# COMPACT_ATOMS: atom_id res chain seq x y z
N MET A 1 5.21 10.26 4.38
CA MET A 1 4.16 9.23 4.41
C MET A 1 4.74 7.93 4.95
N ASN A 2 4.03 7.27 5.86
CA ASN A 2 4.40 5.92 6.33
C ASN A 2 4.01 4.83 5.29
N SER A 3 4.40 3.58 5.50
CA SER A 3 4.13 2.49 4.54
C SER A 3 2.63 2.26 4.29
N LEU A 4 1.78 2.40 5.31
CA LEU A 4 0.32 2.27 5.15
C LEU A 4 -0.25 3.39 4.29
N GLN A 5 0.18 4.63 4.55
CA GLN A 5 -0.20 5.79 3.75
C GLN A 5 0.26 5.66 2.30
N LYS A 6 1.47 5.15 2.06
CA LYS A 6 1.98 4.88 0.72
C LYS A 6 1.13 3.81 0.00
N THR A 7 0.74 2.76 0.72
CA THR A 7 -0.13 1.70 0.19
C THR A 7 -1.47 2.28 -0.27
N VAL A 8 -2.14 3.06 0.58
CA VAL A 8 -3.42 3.68 0.25
C VAL A 8 -3.29 4.68 -0.89
N ALA A 9 -2.26 5.53 -0.87
CA ALA A 9 -2.04 6.47 -1.96
C ALA A 9 -1.80 5.77 -3.29
N PHE A 10 -1.06 4.66 -3.27
CA PHE A 10 -0.85 3.87 -4.47
C PHE A 10 -2.14 3.21 -4.98
N LEU A 11 -2.96 2.66 -4.10
CA LEU A 11 -4.29 2.12 -4.46
C LEU A 11 -5.18 3.18 -5.12
N LEU A 12 -5.09 4.44 -4.68
CA LEU A 12 -5.77 5.55 -5.34
C LEU A 12 -5.18 5.88 -6.71
N VAL A 13 -3.85 5.88 -6.84
CA VAL A 13 -3.13 6.18 -8.10
C VAL A 13 -3.41 5.14 -9.19
N ILE A 14 -3.47 3.85 -8.85
CA ILE A 14 -3.79 2.79 -9.82
C ILE A 14 -5.27 2.74 -10.22
N GLY A 15 -6.10 3.58 -9.60
CA GLY A 15 -7.52 3.71 -9.87
C GLY A 15 -8.39 2.76 -9.05
N PHE A 16 -9.65 3.17 -8.86
CA PHE A 16 -10.62 2.49 -7.99
C PHE A 16 -10.86 1.02 -8.37
N GLU A 17 -11.03 0.72 -9.66
CA GLU A 17 -11.33 -0.65 -10.10
C GLU A 17 -10.20 -1.62 -9.78
N LYS A 18 -8.96 -1.25 -10.13
CA LYS A 18 -7.78 -2.09 -9.87
C LYS A 18 -7.49 -2.14 -8.38
N GLY A 19 -7.60 -1.00 -7.68
CA GLY A 19 -7.43 -0.90 -6.24
C GLY A 19 -8.39 -1.81 -5.46
N SER A 20 -9.68 -1.84 -5.82
CA SER A 20 -10.67 -2.72 -5.19
C SER A 20 -10.31 -4.19 -5.35
N LYS A 21 -9.96 -4.62 -6.57
CA LYS A 21 -9.56 -6.01 -6.84
C LYS A 21 -8.32 -6.45 -6.05
N VAL A 22 -7.40 -5.51 -5.79
CA VAL A 22 -6.23 -5.76 -4.96
C VAL A 22 -6.62 -5.88 -3.48
N MET A 23 -7.54 -5.03 -3.02
CA MET A 23 -8.07 -5.09 -1.65
C MET A 23 -8.84 -6.39 -1.38
N ASP A 24 -9.57 -6.92 -2.37
CA ASP A 24 -10.29 -8.19 -2.24
C ASP A 24 -9.37 -9.40 -2.00
N LEU A 25 -8.09 -9.27 -2.35
CA LEU A 25 -7.05 -10.30 -2.15
C LEU A 25 -6.30 -10.15 -0.82
N MET A 26 -6.56 -9.08 -0.09
CA MET A 26 -5.93 -8.82 1.21
C MET A 26 -6.65 -9.60 2.31
N ASP A 27 -5.90 -9.96 3.35
CA ASP A 27 -6.51 -10.52 4.56
C ASP A 27 -7.35 -9.45 5.27
N SER A 28 -8.36 -9.88 6.03
CA SER A 28 -9.23 -8.96 6.78
C SER A 28 -8.45 -8.00 7.70
N ASP A 29 -7.33 -8.47 8.25
CA ASP A 29 -6.48 -7.65 9.12
C ASP A 29 -5.67 -6.63 8.33
N GLU A 30 -5.23 -6.97 7.11
CA GLU A 30 -4.56 -6.02 6.21
C GLU A 30 -5.52 -4.91 5.80
N VAL A 31 -6.77 -5.27 5.42
CA VAL A 31 -7.82 -4.32 5.08
C VAL A 31 -8.12 -3.38 6.25
N LYS A 32 -8.26 -3.90 7.47
CA LYS A 32 -8.48 -3.10 8.69
C LYS A 32 -7.35 -2.08 8.95
N ASN A 33 -6.11 -2.41 8.57
CA ASN A 33 -4.97 -1.51 8.75
C ASN A 33 -4.96 -0.35 7.74
N ILE A 34 -5.48 -0.55 6.53
CA ILE A 34 -5.43 0.46 5.47
C ILE A 34 -6.67 1.36 5.41
N ILE A 35 -7.85 0.87 5.83
CA ILE A 35 -9.10 1.66 5.81
C ILE A 35 -8.95 3.01 6.54
N PRO A 36 -8.38 3.09 7.76
CA PRO A 36 -8.21 4.36 8.46
C PRO A 36 -7.35 5.36 7.70
N GLU A 37 -6.37 4.88 6.92
CA GLU A 37 -5.45 5.74 6.19
C GLU A 37 -6.10 6.40 4.96
N PHE A 38 -7.19 5.85 4.39
CA PHE A 38 -7.95 6.55 3.35
C PHE A 38 -8.50 7.88 3.84
N GLY A 39 -8.93 7.96 5.11
CA GLY A 39 -9.37 9.22 5.72
C GLY A 39 -8.23 10.19 6.02
N ASN A 40 -7.02 9.66 6.27
CA ASN A 40 -5.82 10.46 6.54
C ASN A 40 -5.17 11.03 5.28
N ILE A 41 -5.48 10.47 4.11
CA ILE A 41 -5.00 10.92 2.82
C ILE A 41 -6.09 11.75 2.15
N SER A 42 -6.28 12.98 2.63
CA SER A 42 -7.15 13.95 1.97
C SER A 42 -6.39 14.63 0.82
N GLY A 43 -6.90 14.46 -0.40
CA GLY A 43 -6.44 15.20 -1.58
C GLY A 43 -4.95 15.05 -1.88
N LEU A 44 -4.56 13.92 -2.49
CA LEU A 44 -3.18 13.74 -2.96
C LEU A 44 -2.85 14.78 -4.03
N LEU A 45 -1.95 15.70 -3.69
CA LEU A 45 -1.37 16.63 -4.66
C LEU A 45 -0.70 15.85 -5.80
N PRO A 46 -0.73 16.35 -7.05
CA PRO A 46 -0.16 15.64 -8.20
C PRO A 46 1.29 15.21 -8.02
N ASN A 47 2.12 16.03 -7.36
CA ASN A 47 3.51 15.70 -7.06
C ASN A 47 3.66 14.49 -6.11
N VAL A 48 2.73 14.33 -5.16
CA VAL A 48 2.72 13.17 -4.25
C VAL A 48 2.31 11.93 -5.01
N GLN A 49 1.30 12.01 -5.89
CA GLN A 49 0.88 10.90 -6.74
C GLN A 49 2.03 10.40 -7.62
N GLU A 50 2.75 11.31 -8.26
CA GLU A 50 3.89 10.98 -9.12
C GLU A 50 5.03 10.34 -8.32
N ASN A 51 5.35 10.87 -7.13
CA ASN A 51 6.39 10.31 -6.27
C ASN A 51 6.02 8.89 -5.82
N VAL A 52 4.78 8.67 -5.38
CA VAL A 52 4.29 7.34 -5.00
C VAL A 52 4.36 6.39 -6.20
N TRP A 53 3.90 6.81 -7.38
CA TRP A 53 4.00 6.01 -8.60
C TRP A 53 5.44 5.57 -8.88
N ARG A 54 6.39 6.52 -8.87
CA ARG A 54 7.81 6.24 -9.13
C ARG A 54 8.42 5.26 -8.13
N GLU A 55 8.12 5.42 -6.83
CA GLU A 55 8.58 4.48 -5.80
C GLU A 55 8.11 3.05 -6.09
N PHE A 56 6.84 2.88 -6.47
CA PHE A 56 6.29 1.56 -6.76
C PHE A 56 6.86 0.96 -8.05
N VAL A 57 7.11 1.78 -9.08
CA VAL A 57 7.83 1.33 -10.29
C VAL A 57 9.24 0.85 -9.94
N GLN A 58 9.94 1.54 -9.04
CA GLN A 58 11.26 1.11 -8.54
C GLN A 58 11.21 -0.19 -7.73
N LEU A 59 10.10 -0.46 -7.04
CA LEU A 59 9.82 -1.73 -6.38
C LEU A 59 9.40 -2.86 -7.35
N GLY A 60 9.34 -2.56 -8.66
CA GLY A 60 9.06 -3.53 -9.70
C GLY A 60 7.61 -3.56 -10.18
N TYR A 61 6.75 -2.62 -9.75
CA TYR A 61 5.39 -2.52 -10.28
C TYR A 61 5.39 -2.19 -11.77
N LYS A 62 4.46 -2.82 -12.50
CA LYS A 62 4.14 -2.49 -13.88
C LYS A 62 2.63 -2.30 -14.05
N ALA A 63 2.21 -1.39 -14.92
CA ALA A 63 0.80 -1.02 -15.08
C ALA A 63 -0.08 -2.21 -15.51
N GLU A 64 0.48 -3.11 -16.30
CA GLU A 64 -0.13 -4.34 -16.81
C GLU A 64 -0.23 -5.47 -15.77
N MET A 65 0.40 -5.33 -14.60
CA MET A 65 0.33 -6.35 -13.55
C MET A 65 -1.11 -6.62 -13.13
N ASN A 66 -1.44 -7.89 -12.93
CA ASN A 66 -2.74 -8.29 -12.40
C ASN A 66 -2.84 -7.93 -10.88
N PRO A 67 -4.03 -8.06 -10.26
CA PRO A 67 -4.20 -7.72 -8.85
C PRO A 67 -3.32 -8.51 -7.88
N VAL A 68 -3.02 -9.78 -8.17
CA VAL A 68 -2.16 -10.64 -7.33
C VAL A 68 -0.71 -10.16 -7.37
N GLU A 69 -0.19 -9.87 -8.56
CA GLU A 69 1.15 -9.32 -8.77
C GLU A 69 1.27 -7.92 -8.13
N THR A 70 0.22 -7.11 -8.26
CA THR A 70 0.17 -5.79 -7.63
C THR A 70 0.21 -5.90 -6.10
N LEU A 71 -0.53 -6.84 -5.52
CA LEU A 71 -0.49 -7.10 -4.08
C LEU A 71 0.90 -7.59 -3.62
N TYR A 72 1.56 -8.43 -4.43
CA TYR A 72 2.92 -8.87 -4.14
C TYR A 72 3.89 -7.69 -4.04
N VAL A 73 3.81 -6.73 -4.95
CA VAL A 73 4.64 -5.51 -4.90
C VAL A 73 4.29 -4.64 -3.69
N LEU A 74 3.00 -4.46 -3.37
CA LEU A 74 2.57 -3.74 -2.16
C LEU A 74 3.19 -4.34 -0.89
N ARG A 75 3.22 -5.67 -0.77
CA ARG A 75 3.81 -6.36 0.38
C ARG A 75 5.32 -6.18 0.47
N GLN A 76 6.02 -5.83 -0.62
CA GLN A 76 7.46 -5.51 -0.56
C GLN A 76 7.75 -4.29 0.34
N LEU A 77 6.82 -3.33 0.46
CA LEU A 77 6.92 -2.23 1.44
C LEU A 77 6.93 -2.70 2.90
N PHE A 78 6.51 -3.94 3.14
CA PHE A 78 6.43 -4.57 4.46
C PHE A 78 7.38 -5.77 4.58
N ASN A 79 8.47 -5.77 3.81
CA ASN A 79 9.46 -6.86 3.73
C ASN A 79 8.84 -8.19 3.25
N GLY A 80 7.92 -8.12 2.29
CA GLY A 80 7.19 -9.28 1.75
C GLY A 80 6.11 -9.83 2.67
N GLY A 81 5.93 -9.24 3.87
CA GLY A 81 4.94 -9.66 4.85
C GLY A 81 3.58 -8.98 4.68
N LYS A 82 2.67 -9.29 5.60
CA LYS A 82 1.33 -8.68 5.63
C LYS A 82 1.40 -7.17 5.87
N ILE A 83 0.52 -6.45 5.19
CA ILE A 83 0.34 -4.99 5.33
C ILE A 83 -0.12 -4.69 6.76
N SER A 84 0.74 -4.04 7.54
CA SER A 84 0.50 -3.79 8.97
C SER A 84 1.18 -2.53 9.46
N ASP A 85 0.58 -1.88 10.47
CA ASP A 85 1.22 -0.77 11.19
C ASP A 85 2.34 -1.32 12.08
N LYS A 86 3.50 -1.64 11.49
CA LYS A 86 4.70 -1.89 12.28
C LYS A 86 5.31 -0.56 12.73
N LYS A 87 4.56 0.21 13.52
CA LYS A 87 5.19 1.01 14.58
C LYS A 87 5.84 0.03 15.55
N ASN A 88 7.07 -0.36 15.23
CA ASN A 88 8.09 -0.79 16.16
C ASN A 88 7.58 -1.64 17.34
N LYS A 89 7.15 -2.89 17.09
CA LYS A 89 7.27 -3.92 18.14
C LYS A 89 8.77 -4.23 18.28
N ARG A 90 9.51 -3.29 18.87
CA ARG A 90 10.74 -3.59 19.60
C ARG A 90 10.29 -4.52 20.71
N TYR A 91 10.49 -5.82 20.50
CA TYR A 91 10.44 -6.78 21.58
C TYR A 91 11.53 -6.38 22.56
N TRP A 92 11.16 -5.71 23.64
CA TRP A 92 11.99 -5.69 24.84
C TRP A 92 11.85 -7.08 25.46
N LEU A 93 12.83 -7.94 25.19
CA LEU A 93 13.16 -9.02 26.10
C LEU A 93 13.96 -8.35 27.23
N ALA A 94 13.29 -8.09 28.35
CA ALA A 94 13.91 -7.84 29.63
C ALA A 94 13.68 -9.08 30.50
#